data_AF-A5FFU8-F1
#
_entry.id   AF-A5FFU8-F1
#
_cell.length_a   1.000
_cell.length_b   1.000
_cell.length_c   1.000
_cell.angle_alpha   90.00
_cell.angle_beta   90.00
_cell.angle_gamma   90.00
#
_symmetry.space_group_name_H-M   'P 1'
#
loop_
_entity.id
_entity.type
_entity.pdbx_description
1 polymer ?
#
loop_
_entity_poly.entity_id
_entity_poly.type
_entity_poly.pdbx_seq_one_letter_code
_entity_poly.pdbx_strand_id
1 'polypeptide(L)'
;MIMKILQKYRAVAMISVSMLFAACAQEDQPKETQLDYTVRNKTELDTWIETSFLNPYNIKVYYEWNQNLVDNNRFLFPPTVDRVKPAMEVVKAIWIDSYSTIGGADFVKKISPREFVLVGGTNLNTSGTVTLGIAEGGQRVTLFELDYLNRKSRADVTRFIHTIQHEYVHILNQTKPFDEQAWAKLTPAGYTSSWYIYTDAASRALGFITNYARLNIYEDFAETASIILTSSKAEYDAILASVTDATAKANLKKKEAIVVQYYKDNFGMDFYALRDEAQKNTTTVINN
;
A
#
# COMPACT_ATOMS: atom_id res chain seq x y z
N MET A 1 -56.27 -56.26 20.24
CA MET A 1 -54.90 -55.82 20.60
C MET A 1 -54.38 -54.74 19.65
N ILE A 2 -54.51 -54.93 18.33
CA ILE A 2 -54.06 -54.00 17.26
C ILE A 2 -54.68 -52.58 17.35
N MET A 3 -55.95 -52.46 17.73
CA MET A 3 -56.65 -51.16 17.79
C MET A 3 -56.15 -50.23 18.91
N LYS A 4 -55.71 -50.77 20.06
CA LYS A 4 -55.11 -49.99 21.15
C LYS A 4 -53.70 -49.51 20.79
N ILE A 5 -53.00 -50.25 19.94
CA ILE A 5 -51.67 -49.90 19.43
C ILE A 5 -51.78 -48.75 18.41
N LEU A 6 -52.75 -48.82 17.48
CA LEU A 6 -53.06 -47.74 16.53
C LEU A 6 -53.51 -46.43 17.22
N GLN A 7 -54.27 -46.50 18.31
CA GLN A 7 -54.63 -45.32 19.11
C GLN A 7 -53.40 -44.66 19.76
N LYS A 8 -52.46 -45.45 20.27
CA LYS A 8 -51.21 -44.94 20.84
C LYS A 8 -50.34 -44.26 19.78
N TYR A 9 -50.21 -44.83 18.58
CA TYR A 9 -49.47 -44.20 17.48
C TYR A 9 -50.13 -42.93 16.96
N ARG A 10 -51.47 -42.87 16.91
CA ARG A 10 -52.21 -41.64 16.58
C ARG A 10 -52.01 -40.53 17.61
N ALA A 11 -52.00 -40.89 18.90
CA ALA A 11 -51.74 -39.93 19.98
C ALA A 11 -50.29 -39.40 19.93
N VAL A 12 -49.30 -40.27 19.70
CA VAL A 12 -47.90 -39.86 19.54
C VAL A 12 -47.72 -38.98 18.30
N ALA A 13 -48.32 -39.34 17.16
CA ALA A 13 -48.25 -38.53 15.94
C ALA A 13 -48.88 -37.15 16.12
N MET A 14 -50.01 -37.03 16.82
CA MET A 14 -50.62 -35.73 17.13
C MET A 14 -49.73 -34.88 18.04
N ILE A 15 -49.11 -35.47 19.06
CA ILE A 15 -48.19 -34.76 19.96
C ILE A 15 -46.94 -34.26 19.22
N SER A 16 -46.36 -35.10 18.34
CA SER A 16 -45.22 -34.72 17.50
C SER A 16 -45.54 -33.60 16.51
N VAL A 17 -46.74 -33.61 15.92
CA VAL A 17 -47.20 -32.53 15.03
C VAL A 17 -47.39 -31.21 15.80
N SER A 18 -47.93 -31.25 17.02
CA SER A 18 -48.07 -30.03 17.84
C SER A 18 -46.73 -29.44 18.30
N MET A 19 -45.68 -30.25 18.49
CA MET A 19 -44.35 -29.74 18.84
C MET A 19 -43.64 -29.03 17.67
N LEU A 20 -43.96 -29.39 16.43
CA LEU A 20 -43.40 -28.73 15.24
C LEU A 20 -43.94 -27.30 15.03
N PHE A 21 -45.15 -27.00 15.50
CA PHE A 21 -45.73 -25.66 15.41
C PHE A 21 -45.24 -24.69 16.52
N ALA A 22 -44.73 -25.21 17.63
CA ALA A 22 -44.18 -24.38 18.71
C ALA A 22 -42.76 -23.88 18.45
N ALA A 23 -42.03 -24.49 17.52
CA ALA A 23 -40.64 -24.14 17.20
C ALA A 23 -40.51 -22.92 16.26
N CYS A 24 -41.60 -22.47 15.63
CA CYS A 24 -41.59 -21.33 14.69
C CYS A 24 -42.11 -20.01 15.29
N ALA A 25 -42.41 -19.96 16.59
CA ALA A 25 -43.03 -18.78 17.21
C ALA A 25 -42.02 -17.78 17.79
N GLN A 26 -40.71 -18.01 17.62
CA GLN A 26 -39.68 -17.19 18.24
C GLN A 26 -38.55 -16.90 17.26
N GLU A 27 -38.89 -16.23 16.17
CA GLU A 27 -37.89 -15.44 15.44
C GLU A 27 -37.82 -14.06 16.09
N ASP A 28 -36.70 -13.76 16.72
CA ASP A 28 -36.38 -12.40 17.16
C ASP A 28 -36.49 -11.49 15.94
N GLN A 29 -37.45 -10.57 15.98
CA GLN A 29 -37.58 -9.54 14.94
C GLN A 29 -36.24 -8.79 14.84
N PRO A 30 -35.80 -8.40 13.62
CA PRO A 30 -34.63 -7.56 13.48
C PRO A 30 -34.81 -6.34 14.39
N LYS A 31 -33.88 -6.15 15.33
CA LYS A 31 -33.84 -4.94 16.15
C LYS A 31 -33.63 -3.73 15.24
N GLU A 32 -33.84 -2.54 15.79
CA GLU A 32 -33.48 -1.32 15.07
C GLU A 32 -32.06 -1.41 14.54
N THR A 33 -31.88 -0.92 13.32
CA THR A 33 -30.60 -0.91 12.63
C THR A 33 -29.53 -0.26 13.51
N GLN A 34 -28.44 -0.97 13.73
CA GLN A 34 -27.25 -0.44 14.41
C GLN A 34 -26.42 0.46 13.47
N LEU A 35 -26.84 0.61 12.22
CA LEU A 35 -26.18 1.46 11.24
C LEU A 35 -26.59 2.92 11.51
N ASP A 36 -25.58 3.72 11.83
CA ASP A 36 -25.72 5.16 11.95
C ASP A 36 -25.78 5.78 10.54
N TYR A 37 -26.94 6.36 10.19
CA TYR A 37 -27.14 7.08 8.93
C TYR A 37 -26.99 8.60 9.09
N THR A 38 -26.55 9.08 10.25
CA THR A 38 -26.32 10.51 10.45
C THR A 38 -25.26 11.01 9.47
N VAL A 39 -25.62 12.04 8.70
CA VAL A 39 -24.67 12.68 7.81
C VAL A 39 -23.71 13.46 8.67
N ARG A 40 -22.45 13.02 8.70
CA ARG A 40 -21.38 13.70 9.40
C ARG A 40 -21.23 15.13 8.87
N ASN A 41 -21.14 16.09 9.79
CA ASN A 41 -20.79 17.46 9.44
C ASN A 41 -19.33 17.53 8.98
N LYS A 42 -19.11 18.23 7.87
CA LYS A 42 -17.76 18.45 7.31
C LYS A 42 -16.87 19.17 8.32
N THR A 43 -15.70 18.62 8.58
CA THR A 43 -14.70 19.17 9.49
C THR A 43 -13.63 19.98 8.75
N GLU A 44 -12.77 20.66 9.51
CA GLU A 44 -11.60 21.35 8.96
C GLU A 44 -10.63 20.38 8.27
N LEU A 45 -10.46 19.17 8.81
CA LEU A 45 -9.64 18.13 8.20
C LEU A 45 -10.20 17.72 6.83
N ASP A 46 -11.51 17.52 6.73
CA ASP A 46 -12.16 17.15 5.45
C ASP A 46 -11.96 18.25 4.41
N THR A 47 -12.12 19.51 4.82
CA THR A 47 -11.90 20.68 3.94
C THR A 47 -10.43 20.76 3.50
N TRP A 48 -9.48 20.50 4.39
CA TRP A 48 -8.06 20.49 4.07
C TRP A 48 -7.70 19.36 3.11
N ILE A 49 -8.24 18.15 3.32
CA ILE A 49 -8.05 17.01 2.42
C ILE A 49 -8.59 17.33 1.02
N GLU A 50 -9.81 17.87 0.92
CA GLU A 50 -10.40 18.21 -0.37
C GLU A 50 -9.58 19.24 -1.13
N THR A 51 -9.13 20.29 -0.45
CA THR A 51 -8.35 21.38 -1.08
C THR A 51 -6.93 20.95 -1.42
N SER A 52 -6.34 20.01 -0.68
CA SER A 52 -4.96 19.56 -0.86
C SER A 52 -4.80 18.34 -1.79
N PHE A 53 -5.84 17.49 -1.91
CA PHE A 53 -5.78 16.21 -2.64
C PHE A 53 -6.89 16.07 -3.67
N LEU A 54 -8.15 16.20 -3.26
CA LEU A 54 -9.28 15.91 -4.15
C LEU A 54 -9.36 16.90 -5.30
N ASN A 55 -9.41 18.20 -5.00
CA ASN A 55 -9.62 19.24 -6.00
C ASN A 55 -8.45 19.37 -6.98
N PRO A 56 -7.17 19.35 -6.54
CA PRO A 56 -6.06 19.54 -7.48
C PRO A 56 -5.69 18.28 -8.25
N TYR A 57 -5.88 17.08 -7.67
CA TYR A 57 -5.33 15.83 -8.20
C TYR A 57 -6.37 14.73 -8.42
N ASN A 58 -7.63 14.94 -8.04
CA ASN A 58 -8.69 13.92 -8.06
C ASN A 58 -8.31 12.68 -7.22
N ILE A 59 -7.76 12.92 -6.03
CA ILE A 59 -7.35 11.91 -5.06
C ILE A 59 -8.27 12.00 -3.84
N LYS A 60 -9.06 10.95 -3.61
CA LYS A 60 -9.90 10.82 -2.42
C LYS A 60 -9.12 10.15 -1.30
N VAL A 61 -9.16 10.72 -0.09
CA VAL A 61 -8.47 10.18 1.09
C VAL A 61 -9.51 9.67 2.09
N TYR A 62 -9.52 8.37 2.33
CA TYR A 62 -10.37 7.71 3.31
C TYR A 62 -9.57 7.49 4.60
N TYR A 63 -9.93 8.21 5.65
CA TYR A 63 -9.38 8.00 7.01
C TYR A 63 -10.44 7.53 8.00
N GLU A 64 -11.72 7.69 7.68
CA GLU A 64 -12.80 7.08 8.43
C GLU A 64 -12.83 5.57 8.19
N TRP A 65 -13.22 4.83 9.21
CA TRP A 65 -13.31 3.39 9.11
C TRP A 65 -14.38 2.98 8.10
N ASN A 66 -13.99 2.16 7.12
CA ASN A 66 -14.91 1.52 6.21
C ASN A 66 -14.45 0.08 5.98
N GLN A 67 -15.18 -0.87 6.58
CA GLN A 67 -14.89 -2.31 6.48
C GLN A 67 -14.90 -2.86 5.05
N ASN A 68 -15.49 -2.13 4.08
CA ASN A 68 -15.52 -2.53 2.68
C ASN A 68 -14.25 -2.10 1.91
N LEU A 69 -13.36 -1.34 2.53
CA LEU A 69 -12.12 -0.83 1.92
C LEU A 69 -10.85 -1.51 2.46
N VAL A 70 -10.99 -2.44 3.40
CA VAL A 70 -9.87 -3.07 4.12
C VAL A 70 -10.06 -4.59 4.21
N ASP A 71 -8.96 -5.32 4.38
CA ASP A 71 -9.00 -6.78 4.57
C ASP A 71 -9.51 -7.12 5.98
N ASN A 72 -10.74 -7.65 6.04
CA ASN A 72 -11.39 -8.02 7.29
C ASN A 72 -10.79 -9.28 7.96
N ASN A 73 -9.83 -9.95 7.32
CA ASN A 73 -9.06 -11.03 7.94
C ASN A 73 -7.84 -10.51 8.74
N ARG A 74 -7.72 -9.19 8.90
CA ARG A 74 -6.63 -8.49 9.58
C ARG A 74 -7.16 -7.68 10.76
N PHE A 75 -6.30 -7.45 11.74
CA PHE A 75 -6.59 -6.59 12.90
C PHE A 75 -6.28 -5.12 12.56
N LEU A 76 -7.06 -4.53 11.66
CA LEU A 76 -6.90 -3.15 11.21
C LEU A 76 -7.90 -2.23 11.92
N PHE A 77 -7.54 -0.96 12.07
CA PHE A 77 -8.36 0.08 12.70
C PHE A 77 -8.08 1.44 12.04
N PRO A 78 -9.03 2.39 12.06
CA PRO A 78 -8.81 3.71 11.46
C PRO A 78 -7.68 4.46 12.20
N PRO A 79 -6.92 5.32 11.51
CA PRO A 79 -5.92 6.16 12.16
C PRO A 79 -6.57 7.13 13.15
N THR A 80 -5.82 7.51 14.17
CA THR A 80 -6.19 8.64 15.02
C THR A 80 -6.26 9.93 14.19
N VAL A 81 -7.34 10.71 14.38
CA VAL A 81 -7.70 11.83 13.49
C VAL A 81 -6.60 12.89 13.42
N ASP A 82 -5.91 13.16 14.53
CA ASP A 82 -4.81 14.11 14.62
C ASP A 82 -3.52 13.63 13.92
N ARG A 83 -3.42 12.34 13.56
CA ARG A 83 -2.31 11.78 12.78
C ARG A 83 -2.52 11.86 11.27
N VAL A 84 -3.76 11.99 10.82
CA VAL A 84 -4.12 12.01 9.39
C VAL A 84 -3.45 13.16 8.65
N LYS A 85 -3.70 14.40 9.07
CA LYS A 85 -3.13 15.58 8.40
C LYS A 85 -1.60 15.56 8.41
N PRO A 86 -0.91 15.31 9.54
CA PRO A 86 0.54 15.17 9.55
C PRO A 86 1.09 14.13 8.58
N ALA A 87 0.48 12.94 8.50
CA ALA A 87 0.91 11.91 7.57
C ALA A 87 0.71 12.34 6.11
N MET A 88 -0.46 12.92 5.79
CA MET A 88 -0.75 13.39 4.44
C MET A 88 0.09 14.60 4.02
N GLU A 89 0.51 15.47 4.95
CA GLU A 89 1.49 16.52 4.67
C GLU A 89 2.83 15.93 4.21
N VAL A 90 3.27 14.81 4.81
CA VAL A 90 4.48 14.08 4.39
C VAL A 90 4.30 13.54 2.97
N VAL A 91 3.17 12.91 2.68
CA VAL A 91 2.82 12.41 1.33
C VAL A 91 2.86 13.53 0.29
N LYS A 92 2.19 14.65 0.59
CA LYS A 92 2.14 15.79 -0.33
C LYS A 92 3.53 16.38 -0.56
N ALA A 93 4.28 16.67 0.49
CA ALA A 93 5.56 17.34 0.39
C ALA A 93 6.62 16.48 -0.33
N ILE A 94 6.70 15.19 0.00
CA ILE A 94 7.80 14.35 -0.50
C ILE A 94 7.46 13.70 -1.83
N TRP A 95 6.22 13.28 -2.04
CA TRP A 95 5.80 12.67 -3.31
C TRP A 95 5.22 13.72 -4.27
N ILE A 96 4.05 14.29 -3.97
CA ILE A 96 3.32 15.15 -4.93
C ILE A 96 4.18 16.34 -5.38
N ASP A 97 4.79 17.06 -4.43
CA ASP A 97 5.48 18.31 -4.73
C ASP A 97 6.81 18.06 -5.46
N SER A 98 7.52 16.98 -5.15
CA SER A 98 8.75 16.58 -5.87
C SER A 98 8.44 16.23 -7.33
N TYR A 99 7.43 15.40 -7.57
CA TYR A 99 7.02 15.05 -8.94
C TYR A 99 6.44 16.24 -9.69
N SER A 100 5.69 17.12 -9.03
CA SER A 100 5.14 18.33 -9.66
C SER A 100 6.23 19.33 -10.02
N THR A 101 7.31 19.38 -9.23
CA THR A 101 8.47 20.25 -9.49
C THR A 101 9.27 19.77 -10.70
N ILE A 102 9.51 18.45 -10.82
CA ILE A 102 10.37 17.89 -11.87
C ILE A 102 9.60 17.50 -13.14
N GLY A 103 8.43 16.87 -13.00
CA GLY A 103 7.56 16.45 -14.10
C GLY A 103 6.56 17.52 -14.56
N GLY A 104 6.47 18.64 -13.84
CA GLY A 104 5.52 19.72 -14.08
C GLY A 104 4.19 19.54 -13.32
N ALA A 105 3.48 20.67 -13.12
CA ALA A 105 2.31 20.76 -12.24
C ALA A 105 1.14 19.82 -12.60
N ASP A 106 1.08 19.33 -13.84
CA ASP A 106 0.03 18.43 -14.30
C ASP A 106 0.41 16.95 -14.28
N PHE A 107 1.67 16.61 -13.98
CA PHE A 107 2.14 15.22 -14.01
C PHE A 107 1.34 14.33 -13.06
N VAL A 108 1.34 14.68 -11.77
CA VAL A 108 0.60 13.94 -10.73
C VAL A 108 -0.92 14.00 -10.96
N LYS A 109 -1.45 15.07 -11.55
CA LYS A 109 -2.89 15.17 -11.87
C LYS A 109 -3.32 14.14 -12.91
N LYS A 110 -2.46 13.90 -13.90
CA LYS A 110 -2.71 12.97 -15.00
C LYS A 110 -2.49 11.52 -14.57
N ILE A 111 -1.46 11.28 -13.77
CA ILE A 111 -1.06 9.96 -13.32
C ILE A 111 -1.00 10.00 -11.78
N SER A 112 -2.05 9.51 -11.12
CA SER A 112 -2.13 9.41 -9.66
C SER A 112 -3.05 8.26 -9.28
N PRO A 113 -2.85 7.67 -8.08
CA PRO A 113 -3.90 6.87 -7.47
C PRO A 113 -5.15 7.75 -7.28
N ARG A 114 -6.33 7.18 -7.41
CA ARG A 114 -7.59 7.88 -7.16
C ARG A 114 -7.99 7.83 -5.69
N GLU A 115 -7.49 6.87 -4.94
CA GLU A 115 -7.85 6.66 -3.56
C GLU A 115 -6.61 6.41 -2.70
N PHE A 116 -6.54 7.10 -1.55
CA PHE A 116 -5.75 6.66 -0.41
C PHE A 116 -6.69 6.10 0.65
N VAL A 117 -6.40 4.90 1.15
CA VAL A 117 -7.05 4.33 2.34
C VAL A 117 -6.04 4.36 3.47
N LEU A 118 -6.38 5.02 4.57
CA LEU A 118 -5.48 5.25 5.69
C LEU A 118 -5.82 4.33 6.85
N VAL A 119 -4.81 3.67 7.40
CA VAL A 119 -4.94 2.69 8.49
C VAL A 119 -3.93 3.01 9.59
N GLY A 120 -4.40 3.03 10.85
CA GLY A 120 -3.56 3.40 11.99
C GLY A 120 -2.52 2.33 12.35
N GLY A 121 -2.92 1.07 12.31
CA GLY A 121 -2.12 -0.08 12.74
C GLY A 121 -1.27 -0.73 11.64
N THR A 122 -0.50 -1.73 12.06
CA THR A 122 0.35 -2.56 11.21
C THR A 122 -0.45 -3.64 10.49
N ASN A 123 -0.25 -3.78 9.17
CA ASN A 123 -0.82 -4.90 8.41
C ASN A 123 0.09 -6.13 8.47
N LEU A 124 -0.13 -6.95 9.50
CA LEU A 124 0.62 -8.18 9.73
C LEU A 124 0.05 -9.34 8.89
N ASN A 125 0.91 -9.95 8.08
CA ASN A 125 0.58 -11.15 7.30
C ASN A 125 0.54 -12.41 8.17
N THR A 126 -0.20 -13.43 7.74
CA THR A 126 -0.21 -14.75 8.41
C THR A 126 1.17 -15.42 8.41
N SER A 127 2.04 -15.05 7.46
CA SER A 127 3.45 -15.43 7.41
C SER A 127 4.35 -14.71 8.43
N GLY A 128 3.82 -13.71 9.13
CA GLY A 128 4.58 -12.83 10.03
C GLY A 128 5.29 -11.66 9.34
N THR A 129 5.19 -11.52 8.01
CA THR A 129 5.71 -10.34 7.30
C THR A 129 4.78 -9.15 7.47
N VAL A 130 5.30 -7.92 7.32
CA VAL A 130 4.50 -6.70 7.34
C VAL A 130 4.31 -6.19 5.92
N THR A 131 3.06 -5.91 5.55
CA THR A 131 2.74 -5.21 4.30
C THR A 131 2.59 -3.72 4.60
N LEU A 132 3.44 -2.88 4.01
CA LEU A 132 3.46 -1.44 4.30
C LEU A 132 2.54 -0.62 3.42
N GLY A 133 2.11 -1.18 2.29
CA GLY A 133 1.05 -0.66 1.45
C GLY A 133 0.54 -1.70 0.46
N ILE A 134 -0.58 -1.39 -0.17
CA ILE A 134 -1.20 -2.22 -1.20
C ILE A 134 -1.69 -1.27 -2.28
N ALA A 135 -1.29 -1.49 -3.53
CA ALA A 135 -1.96 -0.90 -4.69
C ALA A 135 -2.93 -1.88 -5.37
N GLU A 136 -4.20 -1.51 -5.44
CA GLU A 136 -5.21 -2.26 -6.21
C GLU A 136 -5.42 -1.60 -7.57
N GLY A 137 -4.89 -2.22 -8.63
CA GLY A 137 -5.12 -1.81 -10.03
C GLY A 137 -4.66 -0.38 -10.34
N GLY A 138 -3.69 0.15 -9.58
CA GLY A 138 -3.20 1.52 -9.68
C GLY A 138 -4.19 2.60 -9.26
N GLN A 139 -5.39 2.21 -8.83
CA GLN A 139 -6.48 3.10 -8.48
C GLN A 139 -6.47 3.47 -7.00
N ARG A 140 -6.10 2.53 -6.13
CA ARG A 140 -6.11 2.72 -4.68
C ARG A 140 -4.77 2.35 -4.08
N VAL A 141 -4.28 3.17 -3.17
CA VAL A 141 -3.12 2.88 -2.33
C VAL A 141 -3.56 2.87 -0.87
N THR A 142 -3.29 1.77 -0.16
CA THR A 142 -3.50 1.71 1.30
C THR A 142 -2.22 2.05 2.04
N LEU A 143 -2.29 2.97 3.00
CA LEU A 143 -1.18 3.37 3.85
C LEU A 143 -1.42 2.88 5.28
N PHE A 144 -0.48 2.11 5.81
CA PHE A 144 -0.52 1.55 7.17
C PHE A 144 0.39 2.32 8.13
N GLU A 145 0.28 2.01 9.42
CA GLU A 145 1.18 2.53 10.48
C GLU A 145 1.12 4.06 10.67
N LEU A 146 0.02 4.73 10.30
CA LEU A 146 -0.09 6.18 10.42
C LEU A 146 0.05 6.68 11.86
N ASP A 147 -0.42 5.90 12.84
CA ASP A 147 -0.32 6.26 14.25
C ASP A 147 1.11 6.12 14.79
N TYR A 148 1.99 5.42 14.06
CA TYR A 148 3.39 5.19 14.41
C TYR A 148 4.36 6.09 13.66
N LEU A 149 3.88 6.95 12.75
CA LEU A 149 4.73 7.85 11.99
C LEU A 149 5.30 8.97 12.87
N ASN A 150 6.61 8.89 13.14
CA ASN A 150 7.36 10.00 13.72
C ASN A 150 8.02 10.83 12.62
N ARG A 151 7.45 12.02 12.35
CA ARG A 151 7.93 12.95 11.32
C ARG A 151 9.37 13.44 11.53
N LYS A 152 9.87 13.40 12.76
CA LYS A 152 11.25 13.82 13.11
C LYS A 152 12.27 12.69 12.96
N SER A 153 11.82 11.48 12.64
CA SER A 153 12.66 10.32 12.39
C SER A 153 12.86 10.16 10.88
N ARG A 154 14.09 10.34 10.40
CA ARG A 154 14.44 10.07 9.00
C ARG A 154 14.05 8.65 8.59
N ALA A 155 14.30 7.67 9.46
CA ALA A 155 13.99 6.27 9.19
C ALA A 155 12.48 6.05 9.00
N ASP A 156 11.66 6.63 9.88
CA ASP A 156 10.20 6.42 9.83
C ASP A 156 9.59 7.13 8.61
N VAL A 157 10.02 8.37 8.33
CA VAL A 157 9.59 9.10 7.13
C VAL A 157 10.02 8.39 5.84
N THR A 158 11.27 7.93 5.76
CA THR A 158 11.78 7.19 4.61
C THR A 158 11.00 5.89 4.40
N ARG A 159 10.74 5.11 5.45
CA ARG A 159 9.94 3.88 5.37
C ARG A 159 8.51 4.16 4.90
N PHE A 160 7.87 5.20 5.44
CA PHE A 160 6.51 5.57 5.08
C PHE A 160 6.41 6.02 3.61
N ILE A 161 7.34 6.85 3.15
CA ILE A 161 7.37 7.32 1.76
C ILE A 161 7.84 6.25 0.78
N HIS A 162 8.71 5.33 1.19
CA HIS A 162 9.13 4.21 0.34
C HIS A 162 7.93 3.44 -0.22
N THR A 163 6.94 3.14 0.62
CA THR A 163 5.68 2.54 0.17
C THR A 163 5.02 3.34 -0.94
N ILE A 164 4.87 4.65 -0.76
CA ILE A 164 4.17 5.51 -1.73
C ILE A 164 4.95 5.57 -3.04
N GLN A 165 6.28 5.71 -2.97
CA GLN A 165 7.13 5.72 -4.14
C GLN A 165 7.07 4.39 -4.89
N HIS A 166 7.14 3.27 -4.16
CA HIS A 166 7.04 1.93 -4.72
C HIS A 166 5.71 1.74 -5.47
N GLU A 167 4.59 2.02 -4.81
CA GLU A 167 3.27 1.87 -5.42
C GLU A 167 3.04 2.84 -6.58
N TYR A 168 3.59 4.05 -6.49
CA TYR A 168 3.50 4.99 -7.60
C TYR A 168 4.31 4.53 -8.81
N VAL A 169 5.48 3.90 -8.62
CA VAL A 169 6.22 3.27 -9.73
C VAL A 169 5.38 2.20 -10.41
N HIS A 170 4.61 1.39 -9.67
CA HIS A 170 3.65 0.46 -10.27
C HIS A 170 2.60 1.16 -11.14
N ILE A 171 2.04 2.29 -10.67
CA ILE A 171 1.08 3.10 -11.44
C ILE A 171 1.72 3.66 -12.73
N LEU A 172 2.97 4.14 -12.63
CA LEU A 172 3.73 4.60 -13.79
C LEU A 172 3.92 3.47 -14.79
N ASN A 173 4.33 2.28 -14.32
CA ASN A 173 4.56 1.09 -15.15
C ASN A 173 3.27 0.62 -15.84
N GLN A 174 2.12 0.68 -15.17
CA GLN A 174 0.81 0.37 -15.76
C GLN A 174 0.41 1.37 -16.86
N THR A 175 0.83 2.63 -16.73
CA THR A 175 0.55 3.68 -17.73
C THR A 175 1.51 3.62 -18.92
N LYS A 176 2.79 3.41 -18.64
CA LYS A 176 3.89 3.26 -19.60
C LYS A 176 4.80 2.13 -19.10
N PRO A 177 4.78 0.95 -19.73
CA PRO A 177 5.62 -0.17 -19.31
C PRO A 177 7.11 0.15 -19.45
N PHE A 178 7.92 -0.41 -18.56
CA PHE A 178 9.38 -0.44 -18.71
C PHE A 178 9.80 -1.55 -19.68
N ASP A 179 11.09 -1.61 -20.04
CA ASP A 179 11.62 -2.69 -20.87
C ASP A 179 11.75 -4.00 -20.05
N GLU A 180 10.63 -4.69 -19.89
CA GLU A 180 10.52 -5.95 -19.16
C GLU A 180 11.48 -7.03 -19.70
N GLN A 181 11.73 -7.04 -21.01
CA GLN A 181 12.60 -8.03 -21.64
C GLN A 181 14.08 -7.80 -21.33
N ALA A 182 14.53 -6.55 -21.37
CA ALA A 182 15.88 -6.19 -20.94
C ALA A 182 16.05 -6.41 -19.44
N TRP A 183 15.03 -6.05 -18.64
CA TRP A 183 15.06 -6.18 -17.18
C TRP A 183 15.17 -7.64 -16.73
N ALA A 184 14.30 -8.52 -17.24
CA ALA A 184 14.24 -9.92 -16.84
C ALA A 184 15.56 -10.69 -17.08
N LYS A 185 16.39 -10.23 -18.03
CA LYS A 185 17.68 -10.84 -18.36
C LYS A 185 18.80 -10.53 -17.36
N LEU A 186 18.65 -9.52 -16.49
CA LEU A 186 19.70 -9.11 -15.56
C LEU A 186 19.87 -10.10 -14.40
N THR A 187 18.78 -10.55 -13.79
CA THR A 187 18.78 -11.45 -12.61
C THR A 187 17.78 -12.62 -12.73
N PRO A 188 17.78 -13.38 -13.84
CA PRO A 188 16.69 -14.30 -14.18
C PRO A 188 16.48 -15.45 -13.18
N ALA A 189 17.54 -15.95 -12.55
CA ALA A 189 17.49 -17.11 -11.65
C ALA A 189 17.19 -16.74 -10.19
N GLY A 190 17.14 -15.45 -9.84
CA GLY A 190 17.09 -15.02 -8.45
C GLY A 190 15.69 -14.79 -7.88
N TYR A 191 14.65 -14.81 -8.72
CA TYR A 191 13.27 -14.56 -8.33
C TYR A 191 12.68 -15.72 -7.52
N THR A 192 11.88 -15.40 -6.50
CA THR A 192 11.29 -16.37 -5.57
C THR A 192 10.09 -15.80 -4.81
N SER A 193 9.06 -16.61 -4.60
CA SER A 193 7.93 -16.30 -3.72
C SER A 193 8.30 -16.31 -2.23
N SER A 194 9.44 -16.90 -1.87
CA SER A 194 9.94 -16.98 -0.50
C SER A 194 10.97 -15.88 -0.19
N TRP A 195 10.87 -14.72 -0.83
CA TRP A 195 11.82 -13.61 -0.68
C TRP A 195 12.08 -13.19 0.78
N TYR A 196 11.06 -13.31 1.63
CA TYR A 196 11.08 -12.88 3.04
C TYR A 196 12.01 -13.68 3.94
N ILE A 197 12.49 -14.86 3.52
CA ILE A 197 13.47 -15.65 4.29
C ILE A 197 14.92 -15.16 4.06
N TYR A 198 15.12 -14.25 3.10
CA TYR A 198 16.44 -13.73 2.75
C TYR A 198 16.63 -12.31 3.28
N THR A 199 17.88 -11.96 3.56
CA THR A 199 18.25 -10.59 3.93
C THR A 199 18.49 -9.73 2.68
N ASP A 200 18.44 -8.41 2.85
CA ASP A 200 18.84 -7.46 1.80
C ASP A 200 20.28 -7.69 1.36
N ALA A 201 21.21 -7.92 2.30
CA ALA A 201 22.61 -8.14 1.98
C ALA A 201 22.80 -9.38 1.08
N ALA A 202 22.12 -10.49 1.41
CA ALA A 202 22.17 -11.71 0.58
C ALA A 202 21.52 -11.49 -0.81
N SER A 203 20.46 -10.68 -0.87
CA SER A 203 19.75 -10.39 -2.12
C SER A 203 20.54 -9.43 -3.03
N ARG A 204 21.24 -8.45 -2.43
CA ARG A 204 22.18 -7.56 -3.13
C ARG A 204 23.36 -8.28 -3.71
N ALA A 205 23.86 -9.32 -3.05
CA ALA A 205 24.89 -10.21 -3.59
C ALA A 205 24.43 -10.99 -4.85
N LEU A 206 23.13 -10.99 -5.16
CA LEU A 206 22.55 -11.58 -6.37
C LEU A 206 22.08 -10.52 -7.39
N GLY A 207 22.28 -9.22 -7.11
CA GLY A 207 21.90 -8.11 -7.99
C GLY A 207 20.47 -7.59 -7.79
N PHE A 208 19.84 -7.84 -6.64
CA PHE A 208 18.55 -7.25 -6.25
C PHE A 208 18.74 -6.18 -5.18
N ILE A 209 18.02 -5.06 -5.26
CA ILE A 209 18.28 -3.92 -4.36
C ILE A 209 17.85 -4.21 -2.91
N THR A 210 16.80 -5.02 -2.74
CA THR A 210 16.23 -5.49 -1.48
C THR A 210 15.90 -6.99 -1.60
N ASN A 211 15.55 -7.63 -0.48
CA ASN A 211 14.97 -8.97 -0.55
C ASN A 211 13.62 -8.99 -1.28
N TYR A 212 12.75 -8.00 -1.07
CA TYR A 212 11.41 -7.93 -1.68
C TYR A 212 11.46 -7.83 -3.20
N ALA A 213 12.48 -7.15 -3.76
CA ALA A 213 12.76 -7.10 -5.19
C ALA A 213 12.91 -8.49 -5.85
N ARG A 214 13.12 -9.55 -5.06
CA ARG A 214 13.18 -10.92 -5.57
C ARG A 214 11.81 -11.52 -5.84
N LEU A 215 10.68 -10.87 -5.52
CA LEU A 215 9.37 -11.47 -5.73
C LEU A 215 9.08 -11.73 -7.22
N ASN A 216 9.24 -10.70 -8.06
CA ASN A 216 9.07 -10.78 -9.51
C ASN A 216 9.70 -9.53 -10.18
N ILE A 217 9.69 -9.47 -11.52
CA ILE A 217 10.29 -8.37 -12.28
C ILE A 217 9.66 -7.00 -12.01
N TYR A 218 8.36 -6.96 -11.68
CA TYR A 218 7.62 -5.72 -11.42
C TYR A 218 7.99 -5.14 -10.06
N GLU A 219 8.04 -5.98 -9.02
CA GLU A 219 8.53 -5.57 -7.69
C GLU A 219 9.99 -5.15 -7.75
N ASP A 220 10.84 -5.86 -8.50
CA ASP A 220 12.25 -5.53 -8.64
C ASP A 220 12.47 -4.13 -9.22
N PHE A 221 11.70 -3.78 -10.25
CA PHE A 221 11.73 -2.46 -10.84
C PHE A 221 11.24 -1.39 -9.86
N ALA A 222 10.08 -1.62 -9.22
CA ALA A 222 9.49 -0.69 -8.26
C ALA A 222 10.39 -0.46 -7.03
N GLU A 223 10.96 -1.52 -6.46
CA GLU A 223 11.94 -1.45 -5.37
C GLU A 223 13.21 -0.71 -5.80
N THR A 224 13.75 -1.02 -6.97
CA THR A 224 14.97 -0.35 -7.44
C THR A 224 14.75 1.16 -7.58
N ALA A 225 13.65 1.57 -8.21
CA ALA A 225 13.34 2.98 -8.38
C ALA A 225 13.04 3.66 -7.03
N SER A 226 12.21 3.06 -6.18
CA SER A 226 11.81 3.66 -4.89
C SER A 226 12.97 3.75 -3.90
N ILE A 227 13.88 2.77 -3.85
CA ILE A 227 15.10 2.85 -3.03
C ILE A 227 15.99 3.99 -3.51
N ILE A 228 16.16 4.18 -4.81
CA ILE A 228 16.94 5.31 -5.32
C ILE A 228 16.27 6.63 -4.93
N LEU A 229 14.95 6.76 -5.13
CA LEU A 229 14.19 7.99 -4.84
C LEU A 229 14.14 8.36 -3.35
N THR A 230 14.25 7.37 -2.47
CA THR A 230 14.22 7.58 -1.00
C THR A 230 15.60 7.65 -0.36
N SER A 231 16.65 7.34 -1.12
CA SER A 231 18.04 7.47 -0.70
C SER A 231 18.62 8.82 -1.14
N SER A 232 19.50 9.37 -0.32
CA SER A 232 20.47 10.35 -0.82
C SER A 232 21.46 9.69 -1.77
N LYS A 233 22.14 10.51 -2.57
CA LYS A 233 23.25 10.03 -3.42
C LYS A 233 24.28 9.22 -2.62
N ALA A 234 24.70 9.73 -1.46
CA ALA A 234 25.69 9.07 -0.62
C ALA A 234 25.18 7.74 -0.04
N GLU A 235 23.91 7.69 0.37
CA GLU A 235 23.28 6.45 0.88
C GLU A 235 23.21 5.38 -0.21
N TYR A 236 22.77 5.75 -1.43
CA TYR A 236 22.70 4.80 -2.54
C TYR A 236 24.09 4.37 -3.04
N ASP A 237 25.06 5.29 -3.10
CA ASP A 237 26.46 4.95 -3.40
C ASP A 237 27.03 3.97 -2.37
N ALA A 238 26.68 4.12 -1.09
CA ALA A 238 27.07 3.18 -0.04
C ALA A 238 26.42 1.80 -0.21
N ILE A 239 25.15 1.74 -0.63
CA ILE A 239 24.49 0.47 -1.00
C ILE A 239 25.29 -0.23 -2.11
N LEU A 240 25.61 0.47 -3.20
CA LEU A 240 26.39 -0.09 -4.31
C LEU A 240 27.84 -0.45 -3.90
N ALA A 241 28.44 0.28 -2.96
CA ALA A 241 29.76 -0.02 -2.42
C ALA A 241 29.76 -1.30 -1.57
N SER A 242 28.65 -1.61 -0.88
CA SER A 242 28.51 -2.82 -0.07
C SER A 242 28.44 -4.13 -0.88
N VAL A 243 28.13 -4.04 -2.18
CA VAL A 243 28.06 -5.20 -3.07
C VAL A 243 29.45 -5.57 -3.58
N THR A 244 29.99 -6.69 -3.07
CA THR A 244 31.35 -7.16 -3.40
C THR A 244 31.42 -8.01 -4.66
N ASP A 245 30.33 -8.72 -5.00
CA ASP A 245 30.27 -9.51 -6.25
C ASP A 245 30.18 -8.57 -7.46
N ALA A 246 31.13 -8.73 -8.39
CA ALA A 246 31.28 -7.83 -9.53
C ALA A 246 30.08 -7.93 -10.51
N THR A 247 29.52 -9.12 -10.69
CA THR A 247 28.37 -9.35 -11.57
C THR A 247 27.10 -8.75 -10.96
N ALA A 248 26.86 -8.98 -9.67
CA ALA A 248 25.73 -8.41 -8.94
C ALA A 248 25.76 -6.88 -8.96
N LYS A 249 26.93 -6.28 -8.69
CA LYS A 249 27.10 -4.83 -8.75
C LYS A 249 26.89 -4.27 -10.16
N ALA A 250 27.39 -4.97 -11.19
CA ALA A 250 27.15 -4.58 -12.58
C ALA A 250 25.66 -4.66 -12.96
N ASN A 251 24.94 -5.67 -12.46
CA ASN A 251 23.50 -5.81 -12.67
C ASN A 251 22.70 -4.69 -12.01
N LEU A 252 23.00 -4.33 -10.76
CA LEU A 252 22.34 -3.20 -10.08
C LEU A 252 22.56 -1.88 -10.83
N LYS A 253 23.78 -1.62 -11.31
CA LYS A 253 24.06 -0.42 -12.13
C LYS A 253 23.31 -0.41 -13.47
N LYS A 254 23.14 -1.58 -14.09
CA LYS A 254 22.32 -1.71 -15.31
C LYS A 254 20.84 -1.47 -15.02
N LYS A 255 20.31 -2.01 -13.91
CA LYS A 255 18.95 -1.76 -13.44
C LYS A 255 18.71 -0.26 -13.21
N GLU A 256 19.60 0.41 -12.48
CA GLU A 256 19.58 1.86 -12.29
C GLU A 256 19.56 2.62 -13.62
N ALA A 257 20.44 2.25 -14.57
CA ALA A 257 20.47 2.90 -15.88
C ALA A 257 19.15 2.73 -16.65
N ILE A 258 18.50 1.56 -16.57
CA ILE A 258 17.19 1.33 -17.18
C ILE A 258 16.12 2.18 -16.50
N VAL A 259 16.12 2.30 -15.16
CA VAL A 259 15.19 3.18 -14.43
C VAL A 259 15.36 4.64 -14.87
N VAL A 260 16.60 5.13 -14.93
CA VAL A 260 16.89 6.51 -15.37
C VAL A 260 16.39 6.74 -16.79
N GLN A 261 16.68 5.81 -17.71
CA GLN A 261 16.25 5.90 -19.10
C GLN A 261 14.72 5.86 -19.22
N TYR A 262 14.06 4.99 -18.46
CA TYR A 262 12.61 4.86 -18.40
C TYR A 262 11.93 6.18 -18.03
N TYR A 263 12.37 6.82 -16.95
CA TYR A 263 11.82 8.11 -16.50
C TYR A 263 12.01 9.22 -17.54
N LYS A 264 13.17 9.23 -18.20
CA LYS A 264 13.49 10.19 -19.25
C LYS A 264 12.63 9.99 -20.50
N ASP A 265 12.55 8.77 -21.02
CA ASP A 265 11.90 8.49 -22.30
C ASP A 265 10.39 8.53 -22.20
N ASN A 266 9.83 7.99 -21.12
CA ASN A 266 8.38 7.86 -20.97
C ASN A 266 7.73 9.09 -20.34
N PHE A 267 8.47 9.86 -19.55
CA PHE A 267 7.91 10.99 -18.80
C PHE A 267 8.69 12.29 -18.93
N GLY A 268 9.80 12.33 -19.68
CA GLY A 268 10.62 13.53 -19.85
C GLY A 268 11.27 14.01 -18.56
N MET A 269 11.40 13.16 -17.55
CA MET A 269 11.91 13.53 -16.22
C MET A 269 13.37 13.13 -16.05
N ASP A 270 14.17 14.03 -15.48
CA ASP A 270 15.47 13.68 -14.92
C ASP A 270 15.25 12.96 -13.58
N PHE A 271 15.54 11.66 -13.57
CA PHE A 271 15.33 10.81 -12.39
C PHE A 271 16.19 11.20 -11.20
N TYR A 272 17.42 11.68 -11.42
CA TYR A 272 18.27 12.12 -10.32
C TYR A 272 17.84 13.48 -9.78
N ALA A 273 17.36 14.38 -10.63
CA ALA A 273 16.74 15.63 -10.17
C ALA A 273 15.50 15.36 -9.31
N LEU A 274 14.69 14.36 -9.69
CA LEU A 274 13.55 13.89 -8.90
C LEU A 274 13.96 13.33 -7.53
N ARG A 275 14.98 12.46 -7.49
CA ARG A 275 15.56 11.99 -6.22
C ARG A 275 16.01 13.17 -5.35
N ASP A 276 16.76 14.10 -5.92
CA ASP A 276 17.37 15.20 -5.16
C ASP A 276 16.29 16.15 -4.59
N GLU A 277 15.23 16.41 -5.36
CA GLU A 277 14.08 17.18 -4.87
C GLU A 277 13.31 16.41 -3.77
N ALA A 278 13.11 15.10 -3.92
CA ALA A 278 12.50 14.27 -2.88
C ALA A 278 13.34 14.23 -1.59
N GLN A 279 14.67 14.15 -1.71
CA GLN A 279 15.59 14.22 -0.57
C GLN A 279 15.51 15.58 0.14
N LYS A 280 15.46 16.67 -0.62
CA LYS A 280 15.29 18.03 -0.09
C LYS A 280 13.97 18.15 0.67
N ASN A 281 12.87 17.68 0.08
CA ASN A 281 11.54 17.72 0.73
C ASN A 281 11.48 16.83 1.98
N THR A 282 12.13 15.66 1.95
CA THR A 282 12.28 14.78 3.12
C THR A 282 13.02 15.51 4.26
N THR A 283 14.10 16.21 3.94
CA THR A 283 14.89 16.97 4.93
C THR A 283 14.07 18.11 5.52
N THR A 284 13.30 18.83 4.69
CA THR A 284 12.38 19.89 5.15
C THR A 284 11.32 19.35 6.09
N VAL A 285 10.72 18.20 5.77
CA VAL A 285 9.70 17.55 6.62
C VAL A 285 10.26 17.19 7.99
N ILE A 286 11.48 16.66 8.05
CA ILE A 286 12.09 16.18 9.31
C ILE A 286 12.50 17.34 10.22
N ASN A 287 12.88 18.48 9.62
CA ASN A 287 13.36 19.65 10.36
C ASN A 287 12.24 20.56 10.90
N ASN A 288 10.99 20.35 10.47
CA ASN A 288 9.80 21.10 10.90
C ASN A 288 8.96 20.27 11.89
#